data_AF-A0A1J3FVR4-F1
#
_entry.id   AF-A0A1J3FVR4-F1
#
_cell.length_a   1.000
_cell.length_b   1.000
_cell.length_c   1.000
_cell.angle_alpha   90.00
_cell.angle_beta   90.00
_cell.angle_gamma   90.00
#
_symmetry.space_group_name_H-M   'P 1'
#
loop_
_entity.id
_entity.type
_entity.pdbx_description
1 polymer ?
#
loop_
_entity_poly.entity_id
_entity_poly.type
_entity_poly.pdbx_seq_one_letter_code
_entity_poly.pdbx_strand_id
1 'polypeptide(L)' 'ESRISIVILSKEYASSSWCLDELVEILKCKETIGQIVMTIFYEVDPSDVRKQTGDFGIAFNKTCARKTLTDEESQK' A
#
# COMPACT_ATOMS: atom_id res chain seq x y z
N GLU A 1 5.57 16.88 8.38
CA GLU A 1 4.31 16.41 8.97
C GLU A 1 3.13 17.03 8.24
N SER A 2 2.26 16.19 7.70
CA SER A 2 1.07 16.58 6.95
C SER A 2 -0.16 16.46 7.85
N ARG A 3 -1.10 17.40 7.74
CA ARG A 3 -2.36 17.35 8.51
C ARG A 3 -3.41 16.43 7.89
N ILE A 4 -3.31 16.23 6.57
CA ILE A 4 -4.23 15.44 5.75
C ILE A 4 -3.41 14.63 4.74
N SER A 5 -3.70 13.34 4.60
CA SER A 5 -3.21 12.50 3.51
C SER A 5 -4.36 12.05 2.62
N ILE A 6 -4.17 12.17 1.31
CA ILE A 6 -5.08 11.62 0.30
C ILE A 6 -4.37 10.43 -0.34
N VAL A 7 -4.90 9.23 -0.14
CA VAL A 7 -4.34 7.98 -0.67
C VAL A 7 -5.18 7.54 -1.87
N ILE A 8 -4.56 7.50 -3.05
CA ILE A 8 -5.21 7.01 -4.27
C ILE A 8 -4.81 5.54 -4.44
N LEU A 9 -5.72 4.65 -4.07
CA LEU A 9 -5.55 3.22 -4.19
C LEU A 9 -5.92 2.80 -5.60
N SER A 10 -4.95 2.24 -6.32
CA SER A 10 -5.11 1.66 -7.66
C SER A 10 -4.27 0.38 -7.78
N LYS A 11 -4.35 -0.29 -8.92
CA LYS A 11 -3.49 -1.43 -9.25
C LYS A 11 -2.00 -1.06 -9.24
N GLU A 12 -1.65 0.13 -9.72
CA GLU A 12 -0.28 0.65 -9.76
C GLU A 12 0.23 0.94 -8.34
N TYR A 13 -0.64 1.41 -7.44
CA TYR A 13 -0.31 1.59 -6.03
C TYR A 13 0.15 0.26 -5.41
N ALA A 14 -0.60 -0.82 -5.62
CA ALA A 14 -0.24 -2.17 -5.16
C ALA A 14 1.01 -2.75 -5.84
N SER A 15 1.41 -2.19 -6.99
CA SER A 15 2.58 -2.63 -7.76
C SER A 15 3.91 -2.05 -7.28
N SER A 16 3.86 -1.11 -6.33
CA SER A 16 5.01 -0.38 -5.79
C SER A 16 5.19 -0.68 -4.30
N SER A 17 6.30 -1.34 -3.94
CA SER A 17 6.64 -1.60 -2.53
C SER A 17 6.76 -0.29 -1.74
N TRP A 18 7.33 0.75 -2.37
CA TRP A 18 7.46 2.07 -1.77
C TRP A 18 6.11 2.69 -1.40
N CYS A 19 5.11 2.60 -2.29
CA CYS A 19 3.77 3.11 -2.00
C CYS A 19 3.12 2.36 -0.83
N LEU A 20 3.34 1.03 -0.74
CA LEU A 20 2.84 0.23 0.37
C LEU A 20 3.55 0.56 1.70
N ASP A 21 4.85 0.82 1.66
CA ASP A 21 5.63 1.27 2.83
C ASP A 21 5.16 2.67 3.29
N GLU A 22 4.87 3.57 2.35
CA GLU A 22 4.29 4.89 2.63
C GLU A 22 2.88 4.78 3.23
N LEU A 23 2.05 3.84 2.74
CA LEU A 23 0.72 3.58 3.32
C LEU A 23 0.82 3.20 4.80
N VAL A 24 1.78 2.35 5.15
CA VAL A 24 2.03 1.96 6.54
C VAL A 24 2.39 3.19 7.38
N GLU A 25 3.23 4.09 6.87
CA GLU A 25 3.61 5.30 7.59
C GLU A 25 2.44 6.27 7.76
N ILE A 26 1.61 6.47 6.73
CA ILE A 26 0.38 7.29 6.82
C ILE A 26 -0.57 6.74 7.89
N LEU A 27 -0.72 5.42 7.96
CA LEU A 27 -1.56 4.78 8.97
C LEU A 27 -0.99 4.94 10.39
N LYS A 28 0.34 4.89 10.56
CA LYS A 28 0.96 5.24 11.85
C LYS A 28 0.67 6.68 12.22
N CYS A 29 0.85 7.65 11.32
CA CYS A 29 0.58 9.06 11.63
C CYS A 29 -0.90 9.31 11.98
N LYS A 30 -1.81 8.59 11.34
CA LYS A 30 -3.24 8.61 11.73
C LYS A 30 -3.43 8.19 13.18
N GLU A 31 -2.75 7.14 13.63
CA GLU A 31 -2.86 6.61 14.99
C GLU A 31 -2.09 7.45 16.02
N THR A 32 -0.90 7.94 15.69
CA THR A 32 0.01 8.60 16.65
C THR A 32 -0.31 10.08 16.83
N ILE A 33 -0.66 10.79 15.75
CA ILE A 33 -0.85 12.25 15.75
C ILE A 33 -2.23 12.69 15.24
N GLY A 34 -3.14 11.74 14.99
CA GLY A 34 -4.52 12.04 14.58
C GLY A 34 -4.64 12.60 13.16
N GLN A 35 -3.71 12.28 12.28
CA GLN A 35 -3.74 12.73 10.88
C GLN A 35 -5.02 12.26 10.16
N ILE A 36 -5.65 13.15 9.40
CA ILE A 36 -6.84 12.80 8.61
C ILE A 36 -6.40 12.05 7.35
N VAL A 37 -6.98 10.87 7.10
CA VAL A 37 -6.68 10.06 5.92
C VAL A 37 -7.95 9.90 5.09
N MET A 38 -7.89 10.33 3.83
CA MET A 38 -8.94 10.14 2.84
C MET A 38 -8.45 9.18 1.76
N THR A 39 -9.26 8.17 1.43
CA THR A 39 -8.93 7.17 0.42
C THR A 39 -9.79 7.34 -0.83
N ILE A 40 -9.16 7.36 -1.99
CA ILE A 40 -9.82 7.31 -3.30
C ILE A 40 -9.53 5.94 -3.90
N PHE A 41 -10.57 5.23 -4.33
CA PHE A 41 -10.44 3.95 -5.02
C PHE A 41 -10.52 4.22 -6.53
N TYR A 42 -9.38 4.20 -7.21
CA TYR A 42 -9.27 4.48 -8.63
C TYR A 42 -9.24 3.17 -9.43
N GLU A 43 -10.32 2.91 -10.18
CA GLU A 43 -10.47 1.71 -11.02
C GLU A 43 -10.25 0.37 -10.28
N VAL A 44 -10.51 0.36 -8.96
CA VAL A 44 -10.42 -0.83 -8.10
C VAL A 44 -11.64 -0.92 -7.22
N ASP A 45 -12.09 -2.14 -6.95
CA ASP A 45 -13.16 -2.37 -5.97
C ASP A 45 -12.58 -2.24 -4.54
N PRO A 46 -13.22 -1.48 -3.63
CA PRO A 46 -12.77 -1.37 -2.24
C PRO A 46 -12.65 -2.72 -1.52
N SER A 47 -13.49 -3.70 -1.87
CA SER A 47 -13.43 -5.05 -1.32
C SER A 47 -12.20 -5.82 -1.79
N ASP A 48 -11.76 -5.62 -3.03
CA ASP A 48 -10.53 -6.19 -3.57
C ASP A 48 -9.28 -5.60 -2.90
N VAL A 49 -9.28 -4.29 -2.64
CA VAL A 49 -8.23 -3.66 -1.82
C VAL A 49 -8.22 -4.26 -0.42
N ARG A 50 -9.38 -4.32 0.25
CA ARG A 50 -9.48 -4.77 1.65
C ARG A 50 -9.12 -6.24 1.83
N LYS A 51 -9.47 -7.10 0.88
CA LYS A 51 -9.23 -8.55 0.93
C LYS A 51 -7.97 -8.99 0.17
N GLN A 52 -7.28 -8.05 -0.48
CA GLN A 52 -6.15 -8.31 -1.37
C GLN A 52 -6.52 -9.35 -2.45
N THR A 53 -7.67 -9.14 -3.09
CA THR A 53 -8.20 -9.98 -4.17
C THR A 53 -8.26 -9.23 -5.50
N GLY A 54 -8.70 -9.91 -6.56
CA GLY A 54 -8.79 -9.33 -7.91
C GLY A 54 -7.44 -8.87 -8.46
N ASP A 55 -7.48 -7.93 -9.39
CA ASP A 55 -6.30 -7.35 -10.03
C ASP A 55 -5.37 -6.63 -9.05
N PHE A 56 -5.95 -6.00 -8.02
CA PHE A 56 -5.19 -5.37 -6.94
C PHE A 56 -4.39 -6.41 -6.15
N GLY A 57 -5.04 -7.51 -5.76
CA GLY A 57 -4.41 -8.62 -5.05
C GLY A 57 -3.29 -9.29 -5.83
N ILE A 58 -3.47 -9.49 -7.13
CA ILE A 58 -2.43 -10.02 -8.02
C ILE A 58 -1.20 -9.11 -8.04
N ALA A 59 -1.41 -7.79 -8.19
CA ALA A 59 -0.34 -6.80 -8.15
C ALA A 59 0.37 -6.80 -6.79
N PHE A 60 -0.40 -6.77 -5.70
CA PHE A 60 0.11 -6.80 -4.32
C PHE A 60 1.00 -8.02 -4.06
N ASN A 61 0.50 -9.22 -4.36
CA ASN A 61 1.24 -10.47 -4.13
C ASN A 61 2.54 -10.52 -4.96
N LYS A 62 2.51 -10.05 -6.22
CA LYS A 62 3.71 -9.96 -7.06
C LYS A 62 4.75 -8.97 -6.50
N THR A 63 4.30 -7.88 -5.89
CA THR A 63 5.18 -6.90 -5.23
C THR A 63 5.82 -7.51 -3.98
N CYS A 64 5.05 -8.19 -3.14
CA CYS A 64 5.56 -8.85 -1.94
C CYS A 64 6.56 -9.96 -2.25
N ALA A 65 6.28 -10.80 -3.26
CA ALA A 65 7.19 -11.87 -3.67
C ALA A 65 8.53 -11.36 -4.23
N ARG A 66 8.56 -10.15 -4.80
CA ARG A 66 9.83 -9.50 -5.21
C ARG A 66 10.62 -9.00 -4.01
N LYS A 67 9.95 -8.46 -2.98
CA LYS A 67 10.61 -7.96 -1.77
C LYS A 67 11.31 -9.08 -0.99
N THR A 68 10.69 -10.27 -0.92
CA THR A 68 11.32 -11.43 -0.26
C THR A 68 12.61 -11.88 -0.93
N LEU A 69 12.72 -11.77 -2.26
CA LEU A 69 13.95 -12.14 -2.98
C LEU A 69 15.10 -11.15 -2.73
N THR A 70 14.80 -9.86 -2.70
CA THR A 70 15.82 -8.81 -2.44
C THR A 70 16.31 -8.82 -1.00
N ASP A 71 15.47 -9.20 -0.03
CA ASP A 71 15.85 -9.31 1.37
C ASP A 71 16.72 -10.57 1.63
N GLU A 72 16.46 -11.68 0.92
CA GLU A 72 17.29 -12.90 0.96
C GLU A 72 18.65 -12.72 0.26
N GLU A 73 18.71 -11.99 -0.86
CA GLU A 73 19.98 -11.68 -1.54
C GLU A 73 20.87 -10.71 -0.75
N SER A 74 20.27 -9.84 0.07
CA SER A 74 21.02 -8.86 0.89
C SER A 74 21.60 -9.45 2.19
N GLN A 75 21.30 -10.72 2.50
CA GLN A 75 21.81 -11.43 3.68
C GLN A 75 22.84 -12.53 3.33
N LYS A 76 23.27 -12.62 2.07
CA LYS A 76 24.29 -13.56 1.59
C LYS A 76 25.61 -12.87 1.30
#